data_AF-A0A956IGD4-F1
#
_entry.id   AF-A0A956IGD4-F1
#
_cell.length_a   1.000
_cell.length_b   1.000
_cell.length_c   1.000
_cell.angle_alpha   90.00
_cell.angle_beta   90.00
_cell.angle_gamma   90.00
#
_symmetry.space_group_name_H-M   'P 1'
#
loop_
_entity.id
_entity.type
_entity.pdbx_description
1 polymer ?
#
loop_
_entity_poly.entity_id
_entity_poly.type
_entity_poly.pdbx_seq_one_letter_code
_entity_poly.pdbx_strand_id
1 'polypeptide(L)'
;MDEQTKNRIEELVKGSKVFLFMKGSPNFPSCGFSAQVAGILGQINAKYGSFDVLGDEQIRQGIKDYANWPTIPQLYVDGEFVGGCD
;
A
#
# COMPACT_ATOMS: atom_id res chain seq x y z
N MET A 1 -1.13 -12.96 11.97
CA MET A 1 -0.62 -11.60 12.19
C MET A 1 -0.76 -11.24 13.67
N ASP A 2 0.26 -10.62 14.26
CA ASP A 2 0.22 -10.12 15.64
C ASP A 2 -0.56 -8.79 15.74
N GLU A 3 -0.99 -8.44 16.95
CA GLU A 3 -1.83 -7.26 17.20
C GLU A 3 -1.12 -5.94 16.89
N GLN A 4 0.20 -5.86 17.11
CA GLN A 4 0.99 -4.66 16.85
C GLN A 4 1.07 -4.37 15.35
N THR A 5 1.35 -5.39 14.53
CA THR A 5 1.36 -5.27 13.06
C THR A 5 -0.01 -4.86 12.54
N LYS A 6 -1.09 -5.46 13.06
CA LYS A 6 -2.46 -5.10 12.68
C LYS A 6 -2.77 -3.63 12.96
N ASN A 7 -2.50 -3.16 14.18
CA ASN A 7 -2.76 -1.78 14.57
C ASN A 7 -1.98 -0.80 13.71
N ARG A 8 -0.72 -1.12 13.40
CA ARG A 8 0.13 -0.30 12.54
C ARG A 8 -0.39 -0.22 11.10
N ILE A 9 -0.90 -1.31 10.55
CA ILE A 9 -1.58 -1.30 9.24
C ILE A 9 -2.83 -0.43 9.29
N GLU A 10 -3.65 -0.57 10.33
CA GLU A 10 -4.87 0.24 10.49
C GLU A 10 -4.57 1.74 10.59
N GLU A 11 -3.54 2.13 11.34
CA GLU A 11 -3.09 3.51 11.44
C GLU A 11 -2.63 4.06 10.08
N LEU A 12 -1.88 3.27 9.31
CA LEU A 12 -1.43 3.66 7.98
C LEU A 12 -2.61 3.90 7.03
N VAL A 13 -3.54 2.95 6.90
CA VAL A 13 -4.69 3.08 5.97
C VAL A 13 -5.68 4.17 6.40
N LYS A 14 -5.78 4.47 7.71
CA LYS A 14 -6.60 5.58 8.22
C LYS A 14 -5.89 6.93 8.13
N GLY A 15 -4.56 6.93 7.98
CA GLY A 15 -3.73 8.15 7.93
C GLY A 15 -3.91 8.98 6.65
N SER A 16 -4.51 8.43 5.60
CA SER A 16 -4.84 9.16 4.38
C SER A 16 -6.06 8.55 3.69
N LYS A 17 -6.88 9.40 3.06
CA LYS A 17 -8.05 8.95 2.31
C LYS A 17 -7.71 7.93 1.23
N VAL A 18 -6.57 8.11 0.55
CA VAL A 18 -6.02 7.15 -0.40
C VAL A 18 -4.67 6.71 0.16
N PHE A 19 -4.44 5.40 0.25
CA PHE A 19 -3.20 4.86 0.78
C PHE A 19 -2.68 3.72 -0.09
N LEU A 20 -1.38 3.76 -0.43
CA LEU A 20 -0.74 2.80 -1.31
C LEU A 20 0.40 2.07 -0.60
N PHE A 21 0.23 0.77 -0.37
CA PHE A 21 1.35 -0.11 -0.03
C PHE A 21 2.06 -0.50 -1.32
N MET A 22 3.34 -0.20 -1.44
CA MET A 22 4.12 -0.41 -2.67
C MET A 22 5.55 -0.87 -2.37
N LYS A 23 6.26 -1.31 -3.41
CA LYS A 23 7.70 -1.61 -3.34
C LYS A 23 8.47 -0.36 -3.78
N GLY A 24 9.25 0.23 -2.88
CA GLY A 24 9.88 1.53 -3.06
C GLY A 24 8.94 2.69 -2.69
N SER A 25 9.15 3.85 -3.31
CA SER A 25 8.37 5.07 -3.08
C SER A 25 7.73 5.59 -4.36
N PRO A 26 6.75 6.51 -4.30
CA PRO A 26 6.16 7.12 -5.50
C PRO A 26 7.18 7.72 -6.46
N ASN A 27 8.23 8.35 -5.93
CA ASN A 27 9.29 8.97 -6.73
C ASN A 27 10.35 7.98 -7.21
N PHE A 28 10.55 6.88 -6.46
CA PHE A 28 11.55 5.85 -6.73
C PHE A 28 10.92 4.46 -6.54
N PRO A 29 10.09 4.00 -7.48
CA PRO A 29 9.46 2.69 -7.38
C PRO A 29 10.46 1.57 -7.70
N SER A 30 10.42 0.50 -6.91
CA SER A 30 11.34 -0.65 -7.02
C SER A 30 10.73 -1.85 -7.75
N CYS A 31 9.52 -1.70 -8.31
CA CYS A 31 8.79 -2.74 -9.03
C CYS A 31 7.86 -2.12 -10.08
N GLY A 32 7.78 -2.73 -11.28
CA GLY A 32 6.95 -2.22 -12.39
C GLY A 32 5.48 -2.02 -12.03
N PHE A 33 4.87 -2.97 -11.31
CA PHE A 33 3.48 -2.85 -10.84
C PHE A 33 3.29 -1.69 -9.86
N SER A 34 4.25 -1.49 -8.95
CA SER A 34 4.24 -0.34 -8.03
C SER A 34 4.41 0.99 -8.78
N ALA A 35 5.27 1.03 -9.80
CA ALA A 35 5.44 2.20 -10.66
C ALA A 35 4.16 2.52 -11.45
N GLN A 36 3.44 1.50 -11.93
CA GLN A 36 2.20 1.67 -12.68
C GLN A 36 1.10 2.31 -11.82
N VAL A 37 0.82 1.78 -10.63
CA VAL A 37 -0.20 2.35 -9.74
C VAL A 37 0.17 3.77 -9.30
N ALA A 38 1.42 4.01 -8.88
CA ALA A 38 1.89 5.34 -8.51
C ALA A 38 1.79 6.33 -9.69
N GLY A 39 2.13 5.89 -10.90
CA GLY A 39 2.02 6.69 -12.11
C GLY A 39 0.59 7.10 -12.45
N ILE A 40 -0.37 6.17 -12.36
CA ILE A 40 -1.80 6.45 -12.59
C ILE A 40 -2.31 7.45 -11.55
N LEU A 41 -1.99 7.25 -10.26
CA LEU A 41 -2.36 8.18 -9.20
C LEU A 41 -1.75 9.58 -9.43
N GLY A 42 -0.51 9.64 -9.92
CA GLY A 42 0.14 10.88 -10.32
C GLY A 42 -0.56 11.57 -11.50
N GLN A 43 -0.95 10.83 -12.54
CA GLN A 43 -1.65 11.37 -13.71
C GLN A 43 -2.99 12.02 -13.36
N ILE A 44 -3.70 11.47 -12.37
CA ILE A 44 -4.97 12.03 -11.88
C ILE A 44 -4.78 13.07 -10.76
N ASN A 45 -3.53 13.41 -10.42
CA ASN A 45 -3.17 14.31 -9.32
C ASN A 45 -3.81 13.90 -7.97
N ALA A 46 -3.92 12.58 -7.73
CA ALA A 46 -4.44 12.08 -6.46
C ALA A 46 -3.48 12.43 -5.32
N LYS A 47 -4.04 12.88 -4.19
CA LYS A 47 -3.30 12.99 -2.93
C LYS A 47 -3.43 11.67 -2.19
N TYR A 48 -2.30 11.01 -1.93
CA TYR A 48 -2.29 9.71 -1.25
C TYR A 48 -1.07 9.58 -0.33
N GLY A 49 -1.23 8.78 0.72
CA GLY A 49 -0.12 8.28 1.52
C GLY A 49 0.48 7.03 0.88
N SER A 50 1.75 6.75 1.14
CA SER A 50 2.40 5.53 0.65
C SER A 50 3.31 4.93 1.69
N PHE A 51 3.43 3.60 1.67
CA PHE A 51 4.37 2.87 2.53
C PHE A 51 5.22 1.90 1.68
N ASP A 52 6.54 1.97 1.86
CA ASP A 52 7.48 1.02 1.24
C ASP A 52 7.55 -0.27 2.06
N VAL A 53 6.99 -1.35 1.52
CA VAL A 53 6.98 -2.65 2.20
C VAL A 53 8.33 -3.37 2.15
N LEU A 54 9.30 -2.91 1.35
CA LEU A 54 10.61 -3.56 1.27
C LEU A 54 11.45 -3.33 2.52
N GLY A 55 11.20 -2.24 3.26
CA GLY A 55 11.89 -1.93 4.51
C GLY A 55 11.31 -2.61 5.74
N ASP A 56 10.14 -3.27 5.61
CA ASP A 56 9.42 -3.83 6.74
C ASP A 56 8.71 -5.14 6.36
N GLU A 57 9.39 -6.27 6.59
CA GLU A 57 8.86 -7.60 6.27
C GLU A 57 7.61 -7.96 7.07
N GLN A 58 7.43 -7.41 8.28
CA GLN A 58 6.22 -7.62 9.07
C GLN A 58 5.01 -6.96 8.42
N ILE A 59 5.13 -5.69 8.02
CA ILE A 59 4.08 -5.01 7.27
C ILE A 59 3.86 -5.66 5.90
N ARG A 60 4.94 -6.07 5.22
CA ARG A 60 4.86 -6.74 3.91
C ARG A 60 4.04 -8.02 3.93
N GLN A 61 4.23 -8.85 4.96
CA GLN A 61 3.42 -10.07 5.11
C GLN A 61 2.06 -9.74 5.71
N GLY A 62 2.01 -8.89 6.73
CA GLY A 62 0.80 -8.52 7.43
C GLY A 62 -0.26 -7.90 6.52
N ILE A 63 0.13 -7.04 5.56
CA ILE A 63 -0.84 -6.40 4.66
C ILE A 63 -1.50 -7.40 3.71
N LYS A 64 -0.78 -8.44 3.30
CA LYS A 64 -1.34 -9.53 2.49
C LYS A 64 -2.38 -10.31 3.27
N ASP A 65 -2.05 -10.66 4.51
CA ASP A 65 -2.96 -11.36 5.40
C ASP A 65 -4.18 -10.49 5.74
N TYR A 66 -3.98 -9.19 5.97
CA TYR A 66 -5.03 -8.22 6.31
C TYR A 66 -6.05 -8.03 5.18
N ALA A 67 -5.59 -7.86 3.94
CA ALA A 67 -6.46 -7.76 2.77
C ALA A 67 -7.01 -9.11 2.30
N ASN A 68 -6.50 -10.23 2.82
CA ASN A 68 -6.62 -11.54 2.21
C ASN A 68 -6.24 -11.51 0.71
N TRP A 69 -5.15 -10.82 0.39
CA TRP A 69 -4.69 -10.56 -0.98
C TRP A 69 -3.17 -10.80 -1.12
N PRO A 70 -2.72 -11.63 -2.07
CA PRO A 70 -1.35 -12.15 -2.04
C PRO A 70 -0.28 -11.19 -2.59
N THR A 71 -0.67 -10.16 -3.36
CA THR A 71 0.26 -9.33 -4.14
C THR A 71 0.42 -7.91 -3.63
N ILE A 72 1.46 -7.24 -4.11
CA ILE A 72 1.81 -5.83 -3.87
C ILE A 72 2.10 -5.23 -5.27
N PRO A 73 1.63 -4.01 -5.59
CA PRO A 73 1.03 -3.00 -4.70
C PRO A 73 -0.40 -3.32 -4.22
N GLN A 74 -0.83 -2.66 -3.15
CA GLN A 74 -2.22 -2.68 -2.67
C GLN A 74 -2.72 -1.26 -2.41
N LEU A 75 -3.88 -0.93 -2.98
CA LEU A 75 -4.52 0.37 -2.85
C LEU A 75 -5.68 0.30 -1.87
N TYR A 76 -5.74 1.29 -0.99
CA TYR A 76 -6.81 1.50 -0.03
C TYR A 76 -7.47 2.85 -0.24
N VAL A 77 -8.79 2.91 -0.08
CA VAL A 77 -9.57 4.15 -0.11
C VAL A 77 -10.50 4.17 1.09
N ASP A 78 -10.46 5.24 1.87
CA ASP A 78 -11.22 5.40 3.11
C ASP A 78 -11.01 4.22 4.10
N GLY A 79 -9.80 3.66 4.12
CA GLY A 79 -9.43 2.51 4.95
C GLY A 79 -9.86 1.14 4.39
N GLU A 80 -10.60 1.10 3.28
CA GLU A 80 -11.07 -0.14 2.65
C GLU A 80 -10.13 -0.59 1.53
N PHE A 81 -9.92 -1.90 1.43
CA PHE A 81 -9.11 -2.48 0.36
C PHE A 81 -9.83 -2.39 -0.98
N VAL A 82 -9.18 -1.78 -1.98
CA VAL A 82 -9.74 -1.63 -3.34
C VAL A 82 -9.21 -2.70 -4.28
N GLY A 83 -7.91 -2.99 -4.24
CA GLY A 83 -7.29 -3.94 -5.16
C GLY A 83 -5.77 -3.79 -5.31
N GLY A 84 -5.22 -4.60 -6.19
CA GLY A 84 -3.81 -4.58 -6.60
C GLY A 84 -3.56 -3.78 -7.89
N CYS A 85 -2.63 -4.27 -8.70
CA CYS A 85 -2.29 -3.73 -10.01
C CYS A 85 -2.63 -4.76 -11.07
N ASP A 86 -3.87 -4.75 -11.57
CA ASP A 86 -4.36 -5.55 -12.70
C ASP A 86 -5.03 -4.63 -13.73
#